data_AF-A0A1F8R7B9-F1
#
_entry.id   AF-A0A1F8R7B9-F1
#
_cell.length_a   1.000
_cell.length_b   1.000
_cell.length_c   1.000
_cell.angle_alpha   90.00
_cell.angle_beta   90.00
_cell.angle_gamma   90.00
#
_symmetry.space_group_name_H-M   'P 1'
#
loop_
_entity.id
_entity.type
_entity.pdbx_description
1 polymer ?
#
loop_
_entity_poly.entity_id
_entity_poly.type
_entity_poly.pdbx_seq_one_letter_code
_entity_poly.pdbx_strand_id
1 'polypeptide(L)'
;MFRPIVFDEKVCDGCNMCVTVCLMEILERSPEKGRPPSVAYPDECAFDGACWLHCHLRDDGAIKVVPPLPMRVSVLRGKEKKGKGAR
;
A
#
# COMPACT_ATOMS: atom_id res chain seq x y z
N MET A 1 11.49 -4.21 -12.55
CA MET A 1 10.09 -3.76 -12.50
C MET A 1 9.85 -3.02 -11.21
N PHE A 2 9.31 -1.80 -11.28
CA PHE A 2 8.94 -1.02 -10.10
C PHE A 2 7.76 -1.68 -9.38
N ARG A 3 7.75 -1.65 -8.03
CA ARG A 3 6.71 -2.27 -7.20
C ARG A 3 6.04 -1.18 -6.36
N PRO A 4 4.91 -0.61 -6.82
CA PRO A 4 4.22 0.46 -6.10
C PRO A 4 3.60 -0.02 -4.79
N ILE A 5 3.18 -1.28 -4.73
CA ILE A 5 2.56 -1.90 -3.57
C ILE A 5 3.36 -3.14 -3.19
N VAL A 6 3.62 -3.29 -1.89
CA VAL A 6 4.29 -4.47 -1.32
C VAL A 6 3.44 -5.01 -0.20
N PHE A 7 3.14 -6.30 -0.24
CA PHE A 7 2.41 -7.00 0.81
C PHE A 7 3.37 -7.83 1.67
N ASP A 8 3.11 -7.90 2.97
CA ASP A 8 3.75 -8.88 3.86
C ASP A 8 2.87 -10.13 3.93
N GLU A 9 3.31 -11.22 3.32
CA GLU A 9 2.59 -12.50 3.29
C GLU A 9 2.37 -13.12 4.67
N LYS A 10 3.14 -12.73 5.69
CA LYS A 10 3.00 -13.26 7.05
C LYS A 10 1.92 -12.54 7.85
N VAL A 11 1.58 -11.32 7.45
CA VAL A 11 0.64 -10.45 8.16
C VAL A 11 -0.68 -10.34 7.40
N CYS A 12 -0.62 -10.25 6.07
CA CYS A 12 -1.80 -10.13 5.23
C CYS A 12 -2.67 -11.39 5.32
N ASP A 13 -3.97 -11.19 5.56
CA ASP A 13 -4.96 -12.24 5.73
C ASP A 13 -5.79 -12.52 4.46
N GLY A 14 -5.45 -11.86 3.35
CA GLY A 14 -6.18 -11.99 2.08
C GLY A 14 -7.62 -11.48 2.12
N CYS A 15 -7.96 -10.52 2.99
CA CYS A 15 -9.33 -9.95 3.06
C CYS A 15 -9.78 -9.21 1.78
N ASN A 16 -8.85 -8.87 0.87
CA ASN A 16 -9.10 -8.19 -0.41
C ASN A 16 -9.75 -6.78 -0.31
N MET A 17 -9.77 -6.16 0.87
CA MET A 17 -10.28 -4.79 1.01
C MET A 17 -9.53 -3.79 0.11
N CYS A 18 -8.21 -3.95 0.00
CA CYS A 18 -7.36 -3.13 -0.86
C CYS A 18 -7.73 -3.22 -2.35
N VAL A 19 -8.22 -4.37 -2.82
CA VAL A 19 -8.70 -4.54 -4.19
C VAL A 19 -9.98 -3.72 -4.40
N THR A 20 -10.93 -3.81 -3.48
CA THR A 20 -12.23 -3.12 -3.59
C THR A 20 -12.12 -1.59 -3.56
N VAL A 21 -11.14 -1.03 -2.86
CA VAL A 21 -10.99 0.44 -2.73
C VAL A 21 -10.05 1.05 -3.77
N CYS A 22 -9.39 0.25 -4.61
CA CYS A 22 -8.41 0.76 -5.55
C CYS A 22 -9.10 1.35 -6.78
N LEU A 23 -9.19 2.68 -6.85
CA LEU A 23 -9.80 3.40 -7.98
C LEU A 23 -9.14 3.12 -9.33
N MET A 24 -7.87 2.72 -9.33
CA MET A 24 -7.10 2.41 -10.53
C MET A 24 -7.17 0.93 -10.93
N GLU A 25 -7.86 0.07 -10.17
CA GLU A 25 -8.04 -1.37 -10.48
C GLU A 25 -6.72 -2.13 -10.74
N ILE A 26 -5.61 -1.71 -10.13
CA ILE A 26 -4.28 -2.32 -10.37
C ILE A 26 -4.04 -3.63 -9.59
N LEU A 27 -4.94 -3.99 -8.68
CA LEU A 27 -4.81 -5.12 -7.78
C LEU A 27 -5.80 -6.23 -8.17
N GLU A 28 -5.32 -7.45 -8.27
CA GLU A 28 -6.16 -8.61 -8.58
C GLU A 28 -6.20 -9.58 -7.39
N ARG A 29 -7.39 -10.10 -7.08
CA ARG A 29 -7.57 -11.00 -5.94
C ARG A 29 -6.73 -12.25 -6.13
N SER A 30 -6.14 -12.74 -5.04
CA SER A 30 -5.43 -14.00 -5.08
C SER A 30 -6.40 -15.17 -5.34
N PRO A 31 -6.04 -16.14 -6.20
CA PRO A 31 -6.81 -17.37 -6.36
C PRO A 31 -6.76 -18.25 -5.10
N GLU A 32 -5.71 -18.09 -4.27
CA GLU A 32 -5.56 -18.79 -3.00
C GLU A 32 -6.16 -17.97 -1.85
N LYS A 33 -7.08 -18.58 -1.10
CA LYS A 33 -7.68 -17.94 0.07
C LYS A 33 -6.61 -17.65 1.12
N GLY A 34 -6.63 -16.44 1.68
CA GLY A 34 -5.67 -16.02 2.71
C GLY A 34 -4.35 -15.47 2.17
N ARG A 35 -4.14 -15.49 0.85
CA ARG A 35 -2.96 -14.88 0.22
C ARG A 35 -3.22 -13.41 -0.13
N PRO A 36 -2.17 -12.57 -0.16
CA PRO A 36 -2.29 -11.21 -0.66
C PRO A 36 -2.68 -11.17 -2.14
N PRO A 37 -3.35 -10.09 -2.59
CA PRO A 37 -3.61 -9.88 -4.02
C PRO A 37 -2.31 -9.63 -4.79
N SER A 38 -2.34 -9.87 -6.10
CA SER A 38 -1.25 -9.53 -7.03
C SER A 38 -1.40 -8.09 -7.52
N VAL A 39 -0.30 -7.51 -8.02
CA VAL A 39 -0.30 -6.20 -8.68
C VAL A 39 -0.22 -6.42 -10.19
N ALA A 40 -1.34 -6.28 -10.89
CA ALA A 40 -1.47 -6.54 -12.32
C ALA A 40 -0.92 -5.39 -13.18
N TYR A 41 -1.23 -4.14 -12.81
CA TYR A 41 -0.89 -2.94 -13.57
C TYR A 41 -0.08 -1.94 -12.70
N PRO A 42 1.17 -2.27 -12.34
CA PRO A 42 1.95 -1.48 -11.38
C PRO A 42 2.22 -0.03 -11.84
N ASP A 43 2.30 0.22 -13.14
CA ASP A 43 2.61 1.54 -13.69
C ASP A 43 1.42 2.51 -13.63
N GLU A 44 0.20 2.00 -13.40
CA GLU A 44 -1.03 2.80 -13.29
C GLU A 44 -1.33 3.25 -11.84
N CYS A 45 -0.47 2.89 -10.87
CA CYS A 45 -0.66 3.30 -9.49
C CYS A 45 -0.58 4.83 -9.34
N ALA A 46 -1.64 5.45 -8.82
CA ALA A 46 -1.66 6.89 -8.50
C ALA A 46 -0.91 7.25 -7.21
N PHE A 47 -0.42 6.25 -6.45
CA PHE A 47 0.24 6.42 -5.15
C PHE A 47 -0.59 7.16 -4.09
N ASP A 48 -1.92 7.15 -4.21
CA ASP A 48 -2.86 7.80 -3.28
C ASP A 48 -2.87 7.17 -1.87
N GLY A 49 -2.53 5.89 -1.78
CA GLY A 49 -2.51 5.13 -0.54
C GLY A 49 -3.88 4.67 -0.02
N ALA A 50 -4.94 4.68 -0.83
CA ALA A 50 -6.26 4.19 -0.43
C ALA A 50 -6.22 2.73 0.06
N CYS A 51 -5.47 1.87 -0.64
CA CYS A 51 -5.25 0.48 -0.25
C CYS A 51 -4.59 0.34 1.14
N TRP A 52 -3.64 1.21 1.48
CA TRP A 52 -2.99 1.23 2.80
C TRP A 52 -3.94 1.80 3.86
N LEU A 53 -4.64 2.89 3.54
CA LEU A 53 -5.57 3.55 4.45
C LEU A 53 -6.72 2.62 4.87
N HIS A 54 -7.26 1.82 3.97
CA HIS A 54 -8.37 0.91 4.26
C HIS A 54 -7.95 -0.49 4.71
N CYS A 55 -6.67 -0.80 4.74
CA CYS A 55 -6.20 -2.07 5.28
C CYS A 55 -6.28 -2.05 6.82
N HIS A 56 -7.05 -2.98 7.38
CA HIS A 56 -7.22 -3.09 8.84
C HIS A 56 -5.95 -3.55 9.57
N LEU A 57 -5.01 -4.19 8.86
CA LEU A 57 -3.69 -4.62 9.35
C LEU A 57 -2.55 -3.70 8.86
N ARG A 58 -2.86 -2.46 8.46
CA ARG A 58 -1.86 -1.51 7.95
C ARG A 58 -0.80 -1.16 8.99
N ASP A 59 -1.21 -1.08 10.25
CA ASP A 59 -0.34 -0.71 11.37
C ASP A 59 0.59 -1.88 11.76
N ASP A 60 0.16 -3.13 11.51
CA ASP A 60 0.98 -4.34 11.60
C ASP A 60 1.89 -4.53 10.36
N GLY A 61 1.74 -3.68 9.35
CA GLY A 61 2.61 -3.65 8.17
C GLY A 61 2.21 -4.57 7.03
N ALA A 62 0.96 -5.04 6.98
CA ALA A 62 0.47 -5.97 5.94
C ALA A 62 0.62 -5.44 4.51
N ILE A 63 0.59 -4.12 4.32
CA ILE A 63 0.71 -3.45 3.03
C ILE A 63 1.61 -2.22 3.17
N LYS A 64 2.40 -1.94 2.13
CA LYS A 64 3.22 -0.72 2.01
C LYS A 64 3.04 -0.11 0.63
N VAL A 65 2.78 1.19 0.60
CA VAL A 65 2.80 2.00 -0.62
C VAL A 65 4.21 2.55 -0.79
N VAL A 66 4.84 2.24 -1.91
CA VAL A 66 6.20 2.64 -2.25
C VAL A 66 6.11 3.70 -3.34
N PRO A 67 6.08 4.99 -2.98
CA PRO A 67 5.99 6.04 -3.97
C PRO A 67 7.28 6.16 -4.80
N PRO A 68 7.21 6.76 -6.00
CA PRO A 68 8.36 6.99 -6.85
C PRO A 68 9.34 7.96 -6.18
N LEU A 69 10.60 7.93 -6.60
CA LEU A 69 11.68 8.71 -5.97
C LEU A 69 11.34 10.20 -5.76
N PRO A 70 10.72 10.92 -6.72
CA PRO A 70 10.38 12.33 -6.54
C PRO A 70 9.43 12.60 -5.36
N MET A 71 8.55 11.66 -5.04
CA MET A 71 7.55 11.79 -3.97
C MET A 71 8.09 11.40 -2.58
N ARG A 72 9.21 10.67 -2.50
CA ARG A 72 9.75 10.18 -1.21
C ARG A 72 10.24 11.29 -0.30
N VAL A 73 10.71 12.41 -0.86
CA VAL A 73 11.16 13.58 -0.07
C VAL A 73 10.02 14.14 0.79
N SER A 74 8.81 14.22 0.24
CA SER A 74 7.61 14.65 0.97
C SER A 74 7.27 13.73 2.13
N VAL A 75 7.42 12.41 1.93
CA VAL A 75 7.19 11.39 2.97
C VAL A 75 8.21 11.51 4.10
N LEU A 76 9.49 11.69 3.78
CA LEU A 76 10.56 11.87 4.77
C LEU A 76 10.34 13.14 5.61
N ARG A 77 10.00 14.26 4.97
CA ARG A 77 9.67 15.52 5.65
C ARG A 77 8.45 15.38 6.58
N GLY A 78 7.44 14.61 6.18
CA GLY A 78 6.28 14.31 7.02
C GLY A 78 6.64 13.52 8.29
N LYS A 79 7.55 12.54 8.18
CA LYS A 79 8.06 11.78 9.34
C LYS A 79 8.84 12.65 10.32
N GLU A 80 9.66 13.57 9.81
CA GLU A 80 10.42 14.50 10.66
C GLU A 80 9.49 15.41 11.47
N LYS A 81 8.39 15.89 10.88
CA LYS A 81 7.37 16.68 11.59
C LYS A 81 6.64 15.89 12.68
N LYS A 82 6.34 14.59 12.46
CA LYS A 82 5.74 13.73 13.50
C LYS A 82 6.68 13.49 14.69
N GLY A 83 8.00 13.49 14.48
CA GLY A 83 8.99 13.32 15.56
C GLY A 83 9.24 14.58 16.40
N LYS A 84 8.88 15.77 15.93
CA LYS A 84 9.13 17.05 16.61
C LYS A 84 7.92 17.62 17.37
N GLY A 85 6.86 16.84 17.57
CA GLY A 85 5.62 17.34 18.16
C GLY A 85 4.96 18.35 17.23
N ALA A 86 4.02 17.87 16.41
CA ALA A 86 3.17 18.75 15.62
C ALA A 86 2.36 19.64 16.59
N ARG A 87 2.64 20.94 16.56
CA ARG A 87 1.86 21.99 17.20
C ARG A 87 0.68 22.38 16.32
#